data_AF-A0A7G7MN73-F1
#
_entry.id   AF-A0A7G7MN73-F1
#
_cell.length_a   1.000
_cell.length_b   1.000
_cell.length_c   1.000
_cell.angle_alpha   90.00
_cell.angle_beta   90.00
_cell.angle_gamma   90.00
#
_symmetry.space_group_name_H-M   'P 1'
#
loop_
_entity.id
_entity.type
_entity.pdbx_description
1 polymer ?
#
loop_
_entity_poly.entity_id
_entity_poly.type
_entity_poly.pdbx_seq_one_letter_code
_entity_poly.pdbx_strand_id
1 'polypeptide(L)'
;MNTPDEHDDRPKAVQLGEAGAEAWVTAVRHQLDASADHSDFYALGGDMVATLRALHDLARLLDRQVQRYGEQRGVYDDSGEVDPHQRLTAAAVEMEAVADGLGAVIWSADRYWNAISHIGVEDAASAEVPR
;
A
#
# COMPACT_ATOMS: atom_id res chain seq x y z
N MET A 1 20.87 31.87 8.61
CA MET A 1 19.93 32.11 7.50
C MET A 1 18.97 30.93 7.54
N ASN A 2 17.83 31.08 8.22
CA ASN A 2 16.81 30.04 8.29
C ASN A 2 16.05 30.05 6.97
N THR A 3 16.10 28.97 6.22
CA THR A 3 15.15 28.70 5.14
C THR A 3 13.77 28.56 5.77
N PRO A 4 12.71 29.20 5.24
CA PRO A 4 11.36 28.96 5.69
C PRO A 4 11.05 27.48 5.46
N ASP A 5 10.48 26.83 6.48
CA ASP A 5 9.86 25.51 6.36
C ASP A 5 8.74 25.65 5.31
N GLU A 6 8.97 25.18 4.09
CA GLU A 6 7.99 25.24 3.01
C GLU A 6 6.78 24.40 3.45
N HIS A 7 5.70 25.07 3.82
CA HIS A 7 4.43 24.40 4.07
C HIS A 7 4.00 23.71 2.78
N ASP A 8 4.00 22.38 2.80
CA ASP A 8 3.42 21.58 1.72
C ASP A 8 1.90 21.79 1.72
N ASP A 9 1.42 22.58 0.76
CA ASP A 9 0.01 22.95 0.60
C ASP A 9 -0.86 21.83 0.01
N ARG A 10 -0.28 20.67 -0.34
CA ARG A 10 -1.06 19.54 -0.91
C ARG A 10 -2.03 18.97 0.13
N PRO A 11 -3.16 18.37 -0.29
CA PRO A 11 -4.09 17.72 0.63
C PRO A 11 -3.39 16.67 1.50
N LYS A 12 -3.74 16.60 2.79
CA LYS A 12 -3.07 15.71 3.75
C LYS A 12 -3.05 14.23 3.33
N ALA A 13 -4.11 13.76 2.66
CA ALA A 13 -4.18 12.40 2.14
C ALA A 13 -3.08 12.10 1.09
N VAL A 14 -2.74 13.08 0.24
CA VAL A 14 -1.67 12.95 -0.76
C VAL A 14 -0.31 12.88 -0.06
N GLN A 15 -0.06 13.78 0.90
CA GLN A 15 1.18 13.78 1.68
C GLN A 15 1.41 12.45 2.41
N LEU A 16 0.36 11.92 3.05
CA LEU A 16 0.44 10.63 3.76
C LEU A 16 0.65 9.45 2.81
N GLY A 17 0.03 9.49 1.63
CA GLY A 17 0.24 8.47 0.59
C GLY A 17 1.70 8.43 0.12
N GLU A 18 2.31 9.58 -0.14
CA GLU A 18 3.72 9.68 -0.53
C GLU A 18 4.66 9.22 0.59
N ALA A 19 4.47 9.72 1.81
CA ALA A 19 5.27 9.31 2.95
C ALA A 19 5.18 7.80 3.20
N GLY A 20 4.00 7.20 3.04
CA GLY A 20 3.81 5.76 3.14
C GLY A 20 4.57 4.97 2.06
N ALA A 21 4.55 5.45 0.81
CA ALA A 21 5.30 4.83 -0.28
C ALA A 21 6.82 4.91 -0.03
N GLU A 22 7.33 6.05 0.41
CA GLU A 22 8.74 6.24 0.75
C GLU A 22 9.19 5.37 1.93
N ALA A 23 8.33 5.23 2.94
CA ALA A 23 8.59 4.38 4.09
C ALA A 23 8.77 2.91 3.66
N TRP A 24 7.91 2.39 2.79
CA TRP A 24 8.03 1.02 2.27
C TRP A 24 9.29 0.82 1.41
N VAL A 25 9.64 1.79 0.56
CA VAL A 25 10.91 1.76 -0.19
C VAL A 25 12.10 1.72 0.76
N THR A 26 12.05 2.49 1.84
CA THR A 26 13.11 2.56 2.85
C THR A 26 13.20 1.25 3.66
N ALA A 27 12.07 0.68 4.05
CA ALA A 27 12.02 -0.62 4.73
C ALA A 27 12.65 -1.74 3.90
N VAL A 28 12.37 -1.79 2.58
CA VAL A 28 13.00 -2.75 1.67
C VAL A 28 14.52 -2.58 1.64
N ARG A 29 15.03 -1.34 1.55
CA ARG A 29 16.48 -1.07 1.57
C ARG A 29 17.13 -1.55 2.86
N HIS A 30 16.51 -1.30 4.01
CA HIS A 30 17.03 -1.78 5.29
C HIS A 30 17.03 -3.31 5.39
N GLN A 31 16.00 -3.98 4.89
CA GLN A 31 15.94 -5.45 4.91
C GLN A 31 16.92 -6.13 3.95
N LEU A 32 17.34 -5.45 2.88
CA LEU A 32 18.39 -5.98 1.99
C LEU A 32 19.76 -6.10 2.69
N ASP A 33 20.04 -5.21 3.64
CA ASP A 33 21.30 -5.19 4.38
C ASP A 33 21.22 -5.96 5.72
N ALA A 34 20.01 -6.31 6.17
CA ALA A 34 19.78 -6.99 7.44
C ALA A 34 20.06 -8.50 7.35
N SER A 35 20.53 -9.10 8.46
CA SER A 35 20.49 -10.56 8.61
C SER A 35 19.04 -11.03 8.72
N ALA A 36 18.70 -12.09 8.00
CA ALA A 36 17.37 -12.71 8.07
C ALA A 36 16.97 -13.02 9.52
N ASP A 37 15.89 -12.41 9.97
CA ASP A 37 15.34 -12.59 11.32
C ASP A 37 13.86 -12.94 11.25
N HIS A 38 13.44 -13.92 12.04
CA HIS A 38 12.06 -14.38 12.05
C HIS A 38 11.08 -13.31 12.56
N SER A 39 11.49 -12.53 13.56
CA SER A 39 10.66 -11.44 14.10
C SER A 39 10.41 -10.35 13.06
N ASP A 40 11.39 -10.06 12.19
CA ASP A 40 11.24 -9.15 11.07
C ASP A 40 10.26 -9.68 10.03
N PHE A 41 10.33 -10.96 9.66
CA PHE A 41 9.37 -11.58 8.74
C PHE A 41 7.94 -11.50 9.28
N TYR A 42 7.77 -11.75 10.57
CA TYR A 42 6.47 -11.67 11.22
C TYR A 42 5.92 -10.23 11.25
N ALA A 43 6.75 -9.27 11.66
CA ALA A 43 6.36 -7.86 11.75
C ALA A 43 6.05 -7.27 10.38
N LEU A 44 6.97 -7.37 9.43
CA LEU A 44 6.81 -6.83 8.08
C LEU A 44 5.69 -7.53 7.30
N GLY A 45 5.48 -8.84 7.54
CA GLY A 45 4.34 -9.57 6.99
C GLY A 45 3.00 -9.00 7.45
N GLY A 46 2.87 -8.69 8.75
CA GLY A 46 1.68 -8.08 9.32
C GLY A 46 1.43 -6.67 8.78
N ASP A 47 2.47 -5.84 8.74
CA ASP A 47 2.40 -4.48 8.21
C ASP A 47 2.06 -4.46 6.71
N MET A 48 2.57 -5.42 5.94
CA MET A 48 2.23 -5.58 4.52
C MET A 48 0.74 -5.90 4.34
N VAL A 49 0.19 -6.84 5.13
CA VAL A 49 -1.26 -7.15 5.11
C VAL A 49 -2.09 -5.91 5.45
N ALA A 50 -1.73 -5.18 6.50
CA ALA A 50 -2.43 -3.96 6.90
C ALA A 50 -2.40 -2.89 5.80
N THR A 51 -1.24 -2.71 5.16
CA THR A 51 -1.07 -1.77 4.04
C THR A 51 -1.90 -2.16 2.83
N LEU A 52 -1.90 -3.44 2.45
CA LEU A 52 -2.70 -3.91 1.31
C LEU A 52 -4.19 -3.69 1.53
N ARG A 53 -4.70 -3.90 2.75
CA ARG A 53 -6.09 -3.58 3.11
C ARG A 53 -6.39 -2.09 3.01
N ALA A 54 -5.47 -1.23 3.49
CA ALA A 54 -5.62 0.21 3.35
C ALA A 54 -5.62 0.67 1.89
N LEU A 55 -4.76 0.11 1.04
CA LEU A 55 -4.72 0.39 -0.40
C LEU A 55 -5.99 -0.09 -1.11
N HIS A 56 -6.53 -1.24 -0.71
CA HIS A 56 -7.79 -1.76 -1.24
C HIS A 56 -8.97 -0.82 -0.90
N ASP A 57 -9.03 -0.32 0.34
CA ASP A 57 -10.06 0.63 0.76
C ASP A 57 -9.91 1.98 0.04
N LEU A 58 -8.67 2.43 -0.19
CA LEU A 58 -8.38 3.62 -0.99
C LEU A 58 -8.83 3.43 -2.45
N ALA A 59 -8.54 2.28 -3.07
CA ALA A 59 -8.97 1.99 -4.45
C ALA A 59 -10.50 2.08 -4.59
N ARG A 60 -11.24 1.45 -3.67
CA ARG A 60 -12.72 1.54 -3.63
C ARG A 60 -13.23 2.96 -3.38
N LEU A 61 -12.49 3.75 -2.59
CA LEU A 61 -12.84 5.16 -2.39
C LEU A 61 -12.64 5.97 -3.68
N LEU A 62 -11.51 5.80 -4.35
CA LEU A 62 -11.17 6.51 -5.58
C LEU A 62 -12.13 6.14 -6.72
N ASP A 63 -12.46 4.87 -6.88
CA ASP A 63 -13.48 4.40 -7.83
C ASP A 63 -14.80 5.19 -7.67
N ARG A 64 -15.37 5.19 -6.45
CA ARG A 64 -16.61 5.94 -6.15
C ARG A 64 -16.49 7.44 -6.38
N GLN A 65 -15.32 8.03 -6.11
CA GLN A 65 -15.08 9.45 -6.35
C GLN A 65 -15.00 9.77 -7.84
N VAL A 66 -14.33 8.92 -8.63
CA VAL A 66 -14.19 9.07 -10.08
C VAL A 66 -15.54 8.95 -10.77
N GLN A 67 -16.36 7.94 -10.41
CA GLN A 67 -17.69 7.76 -10.98
C GLN A 67 -18.59 9.00 -10.82
N ARG A 68 -18.43 9.74 -9.72
CA ARG A 68 -19.24 10.92 -9.38
C ARG A 68 -18.59 12.24 -9.77
N TYR A 69 -17.35 12.23 -10.24
CA TYR A 69 -16.56 13.44 -10.39
C TYR A 69 -17.19 14.46 -11.36
N GLY A 70 -17.76 13.96 -12.45
CA GLY A 70 -18.39 14.78 -13.49
C GLY A 70 -19.86 15.16 -13.22
N GLU A 71 -20.51 14.63 -12.18
CA GLU A 71 -21.95 14.85 -11.97
C GLU A 71 -22.30 16.31 -11.65
N GLN A 72 -21.36 17.06 -11.06
CA GLN A 72 -21.56 18.44 -10.61
C GLN A 72 -20.49 19.39 -11.15
N ARG A 73 -19.71 18.97 -12.15
CA ARG A 73 -18.54 19.71 -12.64
C ARG A 73 -18.50 19.71 -14.17
N GLY A 74 -18.14 20.85 -14.75
CA GLY A 74 -17.72 20.91 -16.14
C GLY A 74 -16.37 20.22 -16.27
N VAL A 75 -16.32 19.09 -16.97
CA VAL A 75 -15.09 18.37 -17.28
C VAL A 75 -14.80 18.49 -18.77
N TYR A 76 -13.51 18.48 -19.11
CA TYR A 76 -13.05 18.55 -20.49
C TYR A 76 -11.86 17.61 -20.68
N ASP A 77 -11.67 17.15 -21.91
CA ASP A 77 -10.53 16.33 -22.31
C ASP A 77 -9.45 17.23 -22.90
N ASP A 78 -8.24 17.23 -22.32
CA ASP A 78 -7.13 18.09 -22.78
C ASP A 78 -6.70 17.76 -24.23
N SER A 79 -6.89 16.52 -24.69
CA SER A 79 -6.63 16.17 -26.09
C SER A 79 -7.78 16.57 -27.03
N GLY A 80 -8.98 16.81 -26.49
CA GLY A 80 -10.19 17.10 -27.27
C GLY A 80 -10.66 15.93 -28.14
N GLU A 81 -10.16 14.72 -27.90
CA GLU A 81 -10.39 13.54 -28.75
C GLU A 81 -11.47 12.61 -28.19
N VAL A 82 -11.65 12.60 -26.86
CA VAL A 82 -12.53 11.67 -26.15
C VAL A 82 -13.50 12.46 -25.28
N ASP A 83 -14.72 11.95 -25.15
CA ASP A 83 -15.66 12.46 -24.15
C ASP A 83 -15.03 12.32 -22.74
N PRO A 84 -14.84 13.42 -21.97
CA PRO A 84 -14.29 13.34 -20.62
C PRO A 84 -15.09 12.41 -19.69
N HIS A 85 -16.41 12.26 -19.88
CA HIS A 85 -17.21 11.31 -19.12
C HIS A 85 -16.89 9.86 -19.48
N GLN A 86 -16.57 9.58 -20.74
CA GLN A 86 -16.09 8.26 -21.16
C GLN A 86 -14.73 7.96 -20.53
N ARG A 87 -13.82 8.94 -20.44
CA ARG A 87 -12.53 8.77 -19.75
C ARG A 87 -12.69 8.48 -18.26
N LEU A 88 -13.57 9.22 -17.57
CA LEU A 88 -13.87 8.97 -16.15
C LEU A 88 -14.46 7.57 -15.94
N THR A 89 -15.36 7.13 -16.81
CA THR A 89 -15.92 5.77 -16.76
C THR A 89 -14.82 4.72 -16.93
N ALA A 90 -13.94 4.89 -17.91
CA ALA A 90 -12.81 3.99 -18.11
C ALA A 90 -11.88 3.95 -16.89
N ALA A 91 -11.56 5.11 -16.30
CA ALA A 91 -10.74 5.19 -15.09
C ALA A 91 -11.38 4.48 -13.88
N ALA A 92 -12.71 4.56 -13.73
CA ALA A 92 -13.44 3.85 -12.69
C ALA A 92 -13.34 2.33 -12.85
N VAL A 93 -13.51 1.80 -14.08
CA VAL A 93 -13.35 0.37 -14.38
C VAL A 93 -11.95 -0.12 -14.02
N GLU A 94 -10.91 0.63 -14.37
CA GLU A 94 -9.53 0.25 -14.02
C GLU A 94 -9.31 0.28 -12.49
N MET A 95 -9.93 1.22 -11.77
CA MET A 95 -9.81 1.29 -10.32
C MET A 95 -10.58 0.16 -9.61
N GLU A 96 -11.72 -0.26 -10.14
CA GLU A 96 -12.43 -1.46 -9.70
C GLU A 96 -11.54 -2.71 -9.87
N ALA A 97 -10.89 -2.85 -11.03
CA ALA A 97 -9.95 -3.95 -11.28
C ALA A 97 -8.75 -3.94 -10.32
N VAL A 98 -8.22 -2.76 -9.96
CA VAL A 98 -7.19 -2.62 -8.92
C VAL A 98 -7.69 -3.10 -7.56
N ALA A 99 -8.92 -2.72 -7.17
CA ALA A 99 -9.50 -3.17 -5.91
C ALA A 99 -9.67 -4.71 -5.88
N ASP A 100 -10.18 -5.31 -6.95
CA ASP A 100 -10.33 -6.77 -7.05
C ASP A 100 -8.99 -7.50 -6.99
N GLY A 101 -7.98 -6.97 -7.70
CA GLY A 101 -6.62 -7.49 -7.67
C GLY A 101 -6.02 -7.45 -6.27
N LEU A 102 -6.17 -6.34 -5.55
CA LEU A 102 -5.72 -6.21 -4.16
C LEU A 102 -6.44 -7.20 -3.24
N GLY A 103 -7.74 -7.44 -3.45
CA GLY A 103 -8.48 -8.47 -2.70
C GLY A 103 -7.86 -9.85 -2.80
N ALA A 104 -7.44 -10.27 -4.00
CA ALA A 104 -6.75 -11.54 -4.21
C ALA A 104 -5.35 -11.58 -3.57
N VAL A 105 -4.61 -10.47 -3.63
CA VAL A 105 -3.26 -10.37 -3.04
C VAL A 105 -3.32 -10.38 -1.51
N ILE A 106 -4.31 -9.71 -0.89
CA ILE A 106 -4.53 -9.72 0.57
C ILE A 106 -4.67 -11.16 1.07
N TRP A 107 -5.45 -12.00 0.37
CA TRP A 107 -5.62 -13.40 0.76
C TRP A 107 -4.30 -14.18 0.76
N SER A 108 -3.44 -13.93 -0.23
CA SER A 108 -2.12 -14.56 -0.31
C SER A 108 -1.19 -14.06 0.79
N ALA A 109 -1.20 -12.75 1.08
CA ALA A 109 -0.43 -12.14 2.16
C ALA A 109 -0.88 -12.64 3.54
N ASP A 110 -2.18 -12.76 3.78
CA ASP A 110 -2.73 -13.34 5.02
C ASP A 110 -2.27 -14.79 5.20
N ARG A 111 -2.24 -15.59 4.13
CA ARG A 111 -1.74 -16.97 4.20
C ARG A 111 -0.25 -17.04 4.53
N TYR A 112 0.56 -16.17 3.92
CA TYR A 112 1.98 -16.04 4.25
C TYR A 112 2.17 -15.68 5.73
N TRP A 113 1.48 -14.64 6.20
CA TRP A 113 1.62 -14.16 7.57
C TRP A 113 1.19 -15.22 8.59
N ASN A 114 0.07 -15.92 8.34
CA ASN A 114 -0.35 -17.07 9.16
C ASN A 114 0.69 -18.18 9.17
N ALA A 115 1.27 -18.54 8.02
CA ALA A 115 2.28 -19.59 7.94
C ALA A 115 3.54 -19.25 8.76
N ILE A 116 4.02 -18.01 8.67
CA ILE A 116 5.16 -17.52 9.45
C ILE A 116 4.83 -17.48 10.95
N SER A 117 3.62 -17.06 11.34
CA SER A 117 3.23 -16.94 12.75
C SER A 117 3.29 -18.25 13.56
N HIS A 118 3.35 -19.40 12.88
CA HIS A 118 3.43 -20.72 13.50
C HIS A 118 4.85 -21.29 13.57
N ILE A 119 5.86 -20.56 13.13
CA ILE A 119 7.26 -20.99 13.20
C ILE A 119 7.86 -20.48 14.52
N GLY A 120 8.28 -21.40 15.38
CA GLY A 120 9.16 -21.08 16.50
C GLY A 120 10.63 -21.19 16.06
N VAL A 121 11.46 -20.25 16.49
CA VAL A 121 12.93 -20.35 16.33
C VAL A 121 13.51 -20.80 17.67
N GLU A 122 14.25 -21.91 17.65
CA GLU A 122 14.99 -22.37 18.83
C GLU A 122 16.28 -21.54 18.95
N ASP A 123 16.48 -20.88 20.09
CA ASP A 123 17.75 -20.21 20.37
C ASP A 123 18.86 -21.26 20.49
N ALA A 124 19.93 -21.10 19.70
CA ALA A 124 21.10 -21.99 19.69
C ALA A 124 21.75 -22.18 21.07
N ALA A 125 21.45 -21.31 22.06
CA ALA A 125 21.89 -21.43 23.44
C ALA A 125 21.23 -22.57 24.25
N SER A 126 20.19 -23.22 23.71
CA SER A 126 19.48 -24.32 24.40
C SER A 126 19.96 -25.72 23.99
N ALA A 127 20.93 -25.83 23.06
CA ALA A 127 21.38 -27.11 22.51
C ALA A 127 22.58 -27.77 23.24
N GLU A 128 23.16 -27.13 24.26
CA GLU A 128 24.18 -27.75 25.12
C GLU A 128 23.62 -28.10 26.51
N VAL A 129 22.99 -29.26 26.65
CA VAL A 129 23.27 -30.21 27.77
C VAL A 129 22.84 -31.62 27.34
N PRO A 130 23.79 -32.55 27.19
CA PRO A 130 23.64 -33.84 27.88
C PRO A 130 24.90 -34.16 28.70
N ARG A 131 24.68 -34.49 29.98
CA ARG A 131 25.65 -35.23 30.79
C ARG A 131 25.60 -36.71 30.46
#